data_AF-A0A9X8N0P3-F1
#
_entry.id   AF-A0A9X8N0P3-F1
#
_cell.length_a   1.000
_cell.length_b   1.000
_cell.length_c   1.000
_cell.angle_alpha   90.00
_cell.angle_beta   90.00
_cell.angle_gamma   90.00
#
_symmetry.space_group_name_H-M   'P 1'
#
loop_
_entity.id
_entity.type
_entity.pdbx_description
1 polymer ?
#
loop_
_entity_poly.entity_id
_entity_poly.type
_entity_poly.pdbx_seq_one_letter_code
_entity_poly.pdbx_strand_id
1 'polypeptide(L)'
;MANVTDLRAVLPKPKSVQVEARRQIEADGHACDTLTRDLFADVDRAVRYVEARAAGRPVVLLDVGGYFAPALDALCDRFSGRILGVVEDTENGHKRYAERDKLPCPV
;
A
#
# COMPACT_ATOMS: atom_id res chain seq x y z
N MET A 1 -17.47 -19.58 3.89
CA MET A 1 -17.78 -18.17 4.23
C MET A 1 -16.61 -17.33 3.79
N ALA A 2 -16.86 -16.19 3.14
CA ALA A 2 -15.79 -15.25 2.82
C ALA A 2 -15.36 -14.53 4.11
N ASN A 3 -14.08 -14.60 4.47
CA ASN A 3 -13.54 -13.82 5.57
C ASN A 3 -13.35 -12.39 5.09
N VAL A 4 -13.87 -11.43 5.85
CA VAL A 4 -13.70 -9.99 5.61
C VAL A 4 -12.56 -9.48 6.51
N THR A 5 -11.85 -8.45 6.06
CA THR A 5 -10.74 -7.82 6.81
C THR A 5 -10.92 -6.30 6.86
N ASP A 6 -10.16 -5.64 7.73
CA ASP A 6 -10.21 -4.19 7.91
C ASP A 6 -9.42 -3.45 6.83
N LEU A 7 -10.06 -2.47 6.19
CA LEU A 7 -9.39 -1.53 5.29
C LEU A 7 -8.68 -0.43 6.10
N ARG A 8 -7.34 -0.43 6.09
CA ARG A 8 -6.53 0.50 6.89
C ARG A 8 -6.42 1.90 6.30
N ALA A 9 -6.26 1.97 4.99
CA ALA A 9 -6.24 3.22 4.25
C ALA A 9 -6.47 2.94 2.76
N VAL A 10 -7.00 3.95 2.08
CA VAL A 10 -7.09 4.03 0.62
C VAL A 10 -6.24 5.19 0.16
N LEU A 11 -5.43 4.97 -0.87
CA LEU A 11 -4.59 5.99 -1.48
C LEU A 11 -4.98 6.13 -2.97
N PRO A 12 -5.97 6.97 -3.31
CA PRO A 12 -6.42 7.11 -4.68
C PRO A 12 -5.31 7.65 -5.57
N LYS A 13 -5.16 7.06 -6.76
CA LYS A 13 -4.24 7.57 -7.77
C LYS A 13 -4.64 9.00 -8.15
N PRO A 14 -3.75 10.01 -8.06
CA PRO A 14 -4.14 11.43 -8.12
C PRO A 14 -4.91 11.85 -9.36
N LYS A 15 -4.62 11.24 -10.51
CA LYS A 15 -5.27 11.57 -11.79
C LYS A 15 -6.51 10.73 -12.10
N SER A 16 -6.93 9.86 -11.18
CA SER A 16 -8.01 8.89 -11.38
C SER A 16 -9.08 8.92 -10.29
N VAL A 17 -8.87 9.72 -9.24
CA VAL A 17 -9.82 9.81 -8.13
C VAL A 17 -11.13 10.48 -8.57
N GLN A 18 -12.24 9.83 -8.26
CA GLN A 18 -13.58 10.41 -8.37
C GLN A 18 -13.97 11.02 -7.01
N VAL A 19 -14.51 12.24 -7.02
CA VAL A 19 -14.82 12.98 -5.79
C VAL A 19 -15.88 12.26 -4.98
N GLU A 20 -16.88 11.69 -5.65
CA GLU A 20 -17.98 10.95 -5.05
C GLU A 20 -17.48 9.66 -4.37
N ALA A 21 -16.60 8.91 -5.04
CA ALA A 21 -16.02 7.70 -4.47
C ALA A 21 -15.17 8.01 -3.23
N ARG A 22 -14.37 9.09 -3.28
CA ARG A 22 -13.60 9.54 -2.12
C ARG A 22 -14.51 9.89 -0.94
N ARG A 23 -15.57 10.68 -1.18
CA ARG A 23 -16.54 11.06 -0.14
C ARG A 23 -17.22 9.85 0.47
N GLN A 24 -17.57 8.85 -0.33
CA GLN A 24 -18.17 7.63 0.17
C GLN A 24 -17.23 6.86 1.09
N ILE A 25 -15.96 6.65 0.69
CA ILE A 25 -14.95 5.98 1.52
C ILE A 25 -14.77 6.69 2.86
N GLU A 26 -14.69 8.03 2.84
CA GLU A 26 -14.56 8.84 4.05
C GLU A 26 -15.84 8.76 4.92
N ALA A 27 -17.04 8.78 4.32
CA ALA A 27 -18.32 8.66 5.02
C ALA A 27 -18.53 7.27 5.67
N ASP A 28 -17.99 6.22 5.06
CA ASP A 28 -17.97 4.86 5.60
C ASP A 28 -16.94 4.69 6.74
N GLY A 29 -16.22 5.76 7.09
CA GLY A 29 -15.28 5.79 8.22
C GLY A 29 -13.88 5.29 7.88
N HIS A 30 -13.54 5.12 6.60
CA HIS A 30 -12.23 4.69 6.16
C HIS A 30 -11.29 5.87 5.90
N ALA A 31 -10.00 5.70 6.20
CA ALA A 31 -8.98 6.68 5.84
C ALA A 31 -8.81 6.72 4.31
N CYS A 32 -8.98 7.90 3.72
CA CYS A 32 -8.74 8.17 2.29
C CYS A 32 -7.65 9.24 2.15
N ASP A 33 -6.41 8.78 2.05
CA ASP A 33 -5.23 9.64 2.10
C ASP A 33 -4.74 10.03 0.70
N THR A 34 -3.96 11.10 0.62
CA THR A 34 -3.41 11.55 -0.65
C THR A 34 -2.19 10.72 -1.04
N LEU A 35 -2.26 10.04 -2.19
CA LEU A 35 -1.09 9.43 -2.80
C LEU A 35 -0.23 10.49 -3.46
N THR A 36 1.04 10.60 -3.08
CA THR A 36 2.03 11.38 -3.83
C THR A 36 3.11 10.45 -4.38
N ARG A 37 3.82 10.88 -5.42
CA ARG A 37 4.93 10.08 -5.97
C ARG A 37 6.03 9.84 -4.93
N ASP A 38 6.30 10.84 -4.10
CA ASP A 38 7.40 10.79 -3.14
C ASP A 38 7.07 9.97 -1.89
N LEU A 39 5.77 9.70 -1.62
CA LEU A 39 5.35 9.00 -0.41
C LEU A 39 6.01 7.61 -0.26
N PHE A 40 6.13 6.88 -1.37
CA PHE A 40 6.73 5.55 -1.40
C PHE A 40 8.05 5.46 -2.17
N ALA A 41 8.53 6.58 -2.73
CA ALA A 41 9.89 6.69 -3.23
C ALA A 41 10.92 6.98 -2.11
N ASP A 42 10.47 7.60 -1.01
CA ASP A 42 11.24 7.79 0.21
C ASP A 42 10.87 6.70 1.23
N VAL A 43 11.86 5.87 1.56
CA VAL A 43 11.69 4.73 2.46
C VAL A 43 11.21 5.13 3.86
N ASP A 44 11.72 6.23 4.41
CA ASP A 44 11.35 6.66 5.76
C ASP A 44 9.92 7.20 5.80
N ARG A 45 9.48 7.89 4.73
CA ARG A 45 8.09 8.32 4.58
C ARG A 45 7.16 7.13 4.43
N ALA A 46 7.53 6.14 3.63
CA ALA A 46 6.75 4.91 3.43
C ALA A 46 6.51 4.18 4.76
N VAL A 47 7.58 3.91 5.51
CA VAL A 47 7.49 3.22 6.81
C VAL A 47 6.64 4.01 7.80
N ARG A 48 6.90 5.32 7.96
CA ARG A 48 6.09 6.17 8.86
C ARG A 48 4.61 6.19 8.49
N TYR A 49 4.29 6.19 7.21
CA TYR A 49 2.91 6.18 6.74
C TYR A 49 2.20 4.86 7.12
N VAL A 50 2.83 3.72 6.83
CA VAL A 50 2.26 2.40 7.16
C VAL A 50 2.14 2.21 8.67
N GLU A 51 3.11 2.67 9.46
CA GLU A 51 3.03 2.71 10.93
C GLU A 51 1.80 3.47 11.41
N ALA A 52 1.61 4.70 10.94
CA ALA A 52 0.50 5.55 11.35
C ALA A 52 -0.87 4.94 11.05
N ARG A 53 -0.96 4.01 10.10
CA ARG A 53 -2.22 3.37 9.68
C ARG A 53 -2.42 1.96 10.24
N ALA A 54 -1.35 1.22 10.51
CA ALA A 54 -1.46 -0.21 10.77
C ALA A 54 -0.46 -0.79 11.79
N ALA A 55 0.21 0.04 12.60
CA ALA A 55 1.18 -0.41 13.61
C ALA A 55 0.76 -1.69 14.35
N GLY A 56 1.71 -2.63 14.47
CA GLY A 56 1.52 -3.90 15.17
C GLY A 56 0.55 -4.89 14.51
N ARG A 57 0.09 -4.65 13.27
CA ARG A 57 -0.87 -5.53 12.59
C ARG A 57 -0.27 -6.26 11.38
N PRO A 58 -0.76 -7.48 11.05
CA PRO A 58 -0.51 -8.08 9.76
C PRO A 58 -1.26 -7.31 8.65
N VAL A 59 -0.60 -7.02 7.54
CA VAL A 59 -1.12 -6.20 6.44
C VAL A 59 -0.82 -6.86 5.09
N VAL A 60 -1.80 -6.83 4.19
CA VAL A 60 -1.60 -7.07 2.74
C VAL A 60 -1.63 -5.70 2.06
N LEU A 61 -0.68 -5.48 1.14
CA LEU A 61 -0.63 -4.25 0.33
C LEU A 61 -1.35 -4.50 -1.00
N LEU A 62 -2.37 -3.71 -1.30
CA LEU A 62 -3.01 -3.72 -2.62
C LEU A 62 -2.37 -2.61 -3.44
N ASP A 63 -1.63 -2.98 -4.49
CA ASP A 63 -0.84 -2.05 -5.30
C ASP A 63 -1.41 -1.91 -6.71
N VAL A 64 -1.35 -0.69 -7.22
CA VAL A 64 -1.81 -0.31 -8.55
C VAL A 64 -0.74 0.57 -9.18
N GLY A 65 0.25 -0.07 -9.79
CA GLY A 65 1.37 0.60 -10.47
C GLY A 65 2.71 0.46 -9.77
N GLY A 66 2.85 -0.45 -8.80
CA GLY A 66 4.10 -0.73 -8.12
C GLY A 66 4.60 0.46 -7.29
N TYR A 67 3.71 1.12 -6.54
CA TYR A 67 4.08 2.21 -5.65
C TYR A 67 4.88 1.73 -4.45
N PHE A 68 4.57 0.55 -3.90
CA PHE A 68 5.26 0.03 -2.71
C PHE A 68 6.60 -0.63 -3.05
N ALA A 69 6.82 -1.04 -4.31
CA ALA A 69 8.01 -1.76 -4.77
C ALA A 69 9.36 -1.13 -4.34
N PRO A 70 9.56 0.21 -4.40
CA PRO A 70 10.83 0.83 -4.00
C PRO A 70 11.11 0.76 -2.50
N ALA A 71 10.07 0.69 -1.67
CA ALA A 71 10.18 0.69 -0.21
C ALA A 71 9.91 -0.68 0.42
N LEU A 72 9.64 -1.72 -0.39
CA LEU A 72 9.13 -3.00 0.11
C LEU A 72 10.07 -3.68 1.11
N ASP A 73 11.39 -3.68 0.86
CA ASP A 73 12.37 -4.27 1.79
C ASP A 73 12.30 -3.59 3.15
N ALA A 74 12.34 -2.27 3.15
CA ALA A 74 12.30 -1.50 4.39
C ALA A 74 10.94 -1.62 5.10
N LEU A 75 9.83 -1.76 4.37
CA LEU A 75 8.54 -2.06 4.96
C LEU A 75 8.55 -3.45 5.62
N CYS A 76 9.13 -4.47 4.99
CA CYS A 76 9.27 -5.79 5.58
C CYS A 76 10.21 -5.80 6.80
N ASP A 77 11.27 -5.00 6.78
CA ASP A 77 12.31 -5.00 7.81
C ASP A 77 11.98 -4.10 9.02
N ARG A 78 11.31 -2.96 8.80
CA ARG A 78 11.20 -1.87 9.81
C ARG A 78 9.79 -1.62 10.33
N PHE A 79 8.76 -2.05 9.61
CA PHE A 79 7.38 -1.89 10.09
C PHE A 79 7.16 -2.77 11.33
N SER A 80 6.55 -2.19 12.37
CA SER A 80 6.25 -2.85 13.65
C SER A 80 5.23 -3.99 13.53
N GLY A 81 4.46 -4.01 12.44
CA GLY A 81 3.57 -5.10 12.08
C GLY A 81 4.25 -6.14 11.19
N ARG A 82 3.48 -6.76 10.30
CA ARG A 82 3.99 -7.74 9.34
C ARG A 82 3.37 -7.52 7.97
N ILE A 83 4.21 -7.35 6.94
CA ILE A 83 3.75 -7.42 5.56
C ILE A 83 3.57 -8.90 5.19
N LEU A 84 2.33 -9.30 4.91
CA LEU A 84 1.99 -10.66 4.50
C LEU A 84 2.27 -10.91 3.02
N GLY A 85 2.16 -9.86 2.21
CA GLY A 85 2.40 -9.88 0.78
C GLY A 85 1.83 -8.64 0.09
N VAL A 86 2.07 -8.56 -1.20
CA VAL A 86 1.49 -7.55 -2.10
C VAL A 86 0.54 -8.26 -3.05
N VAL A 87 -0.54 -7.59 -3.46
CA VAL A 87 -1.35 -7.97 -4.61
C VAL A 87 -1.25 -6.82 -5.60
N GLU A 88 -0.59 -7.05 -6.74
CA GLU A 88 -0.40 -6.04 -7.78
C GLU A 88 -1.38 -6.27 -8.95
N ASP A 89 -2.09 -5.21 -9.33
CA ASP A 89 -3.15 -5.28 -10.35
C ASP A 89 -2.70 -4.85 -11.76
N THR A 90 -1.50 -4.28 -11.90
CA THR A 90 -1.05 -3.70 -13.18
C THR A 90 0.23 -4.32 -13.72
N GLU A 91 0.33 -4.42 -15.05
CA GLU A 91 1.54 -4.87 -15.73
C GLU A 91 2.77 -4.00 -15.37
N ASN A 92 2.57 -2.69 -15.27
CA ASN A 92 3.65 -1.76 -14.92
C ASN A 92 4.18 -2.00 -13.51
N GLY A 93 3.29 -2.27 -12.54
CA GLY A 93 3.72 -2.64 -11.21
C GLY A 93 4.37 -4.03 -11.18
N HIS A 94 3.79 -5.00 -11.91
CA HIS A 94 4.37 -6.34 -12.02
C HIS A 94 5.82 -6.31 -12.51
N LYS A 95 6.13 -5.53 -13.56
CA LYS A 95 7.51 -5.35 -14.04
C LYS A 95 8.46 -4.86 -12.95
N ARG A 96 8.04 -3.88 -12.15
CA ARG A 96 8.85 -3.35 -11.04
C ARG A 96 9.16 -4.39 -9.98
N TYR A 97 8.22 -5.29 -9.68
CA TYR A 97 8.46 -6.39 -8.75
C TYR A 97 9.31 -7.50 -9.39
N ALA A 98 9.06 -7.84 -10.66
CA ALA A 98 9.77 -8.89 -11.41
C ALA A 98 11.22 -8.54 -11.73
N GLU A 99 11.57 -7.26 -11.84
CA GLU A 99 12.93 -6.76 -12.03
C GLU A 99 13.81 -6.89 -10.77
N ARG A 100 13.22 -7.25 -9.62
CA ARG A 100 13.97 -7.41 -8.37
C ARG A 100 14.61 -8.79 -8.28
N ASP A 101 15.88 -8.83 -7.89
CA ASP A 101 16.61 -10.09 -7.69
C ASP A 101 15.98 -11.00 -6.63
N LYS A 102 15.42 -10.39 -5.57
CA LYS A 102 14.74 -11.08 -4.48
C LYS A 102 13.58 -10.25 -3.95
N LEU A 103 12.46 -10.92 -3.73
CA LEU A 103 11.29 -10.34 -3.06
C LEU A 103 11.33 -10.69 -1.55
N PRO A 104 11.15 -9.71 -0.65
CA PRO A 104 11.16 -9.95 0.79
C PRO A 104 9.85 -10.60 1.30
N CYS A 105 8.80 -10.58 0.48
CA CYS A 105 7.51 -11.22 0.72
C CYS A 105 6.86 -11.67 -0.61
N PRO A 106 5.81 -12.51 -0.59
CA PRO A 106 5.05 -12.86 -1.79
C PRO A 106 4.40 -11.64 -2.46
N VAL A 107 4.36 -11.63 -3.78
CA VAL A 107 3.71 -10.64 -4.64
C VAL A 107 2.90 -11.35 -5.71
#